data_AF-A0A087H261-F1
#
_entry.id   AF-A0A087H261-F1
#
_cell.length_a   1.000
_cell.length_b   1.000
_cell.length_c   1.000
_cell.angle_alpha   90.00
_cell.angle_beta   90.00
_cell.angle_gamma   90.00
#
_symmetry.space_group_name_H-M   'P 1'
#
loop_
_entity.id
_entity.type
_entity.pdbx_description
1 polymer ?
#
loop_
_entity_poly.entity_id
_entity_poly.type
_entity_poly.pdbx_seq_one_letter_code
_entity_poly.pdbx_strand_id
1 'polypeptide(L)'
;MLEELKILVRANLDLVKWARGNQMPGFEEYVEVGGVALTSYATLMYSFVGMGETIGKEAYEWVRSRPKLIKSLAAKGRLMDDITDFENDMSSGFAANAINYYMKQFLVTKEEAILECRKMIVDINKTVNEELLKTTA
;
A
#
# COMPACT_ATOMS: atom_id res chain seq x y z
N MET A 1 0.61 8.41 -17.25
CA MET A 1 -0.64 7.67 -16.94
C MET A 1 -0.60 6.21 -17.35
N LEU A 2 -0.37 5.86 -18.63
CA LEU A 2 -0.32 4.45 -19.06
C LEU A 2 0.69 3.59 -18.28
N GLU A 3 1.88 4.14 -17.97
CA GLU A 3 2.88 3.43 -17.16
C GLU A 3 2.41 3.13 -15.73
N GLU A 4 1.62 4.03 -15.12
CA GLU A 4 1.05 3.79 -13.79
C GLU A 4 0.04 2.65 -13.80
N LEU A 5 -0.79 2.57 -14.84
CA LEU A 5 -1.70 1.43 -15.03
C LEU A 5 -0.93 0.11 -15.22
N LYS A 6 0.17 0.13 -15.97
CA LYS A 6 1.02 -1.08 -16.13
C LYS A 6 1.62 -1.52 -14.78
N ILE A 7 2.08 -0.57 -13.95
CA ILE A 7 2.60 -0.84 -12.61
C ILE A 7 1.48 -1.43 -11.73
N LEU A 8 0.29 -0.84 -11.73
CA LEU A 8 -0.88 -1.33 -11.01
C LEU A 8 -1.25 -2.77 -11.40
N VAL A 9 -1.32 -3.06 -12.70
CA VAL A 9 -1.67 -4.40 -13.21
C VAL A 9 -0.61 -5.43 -12.84
N ARG A 10 0.68 -5.06 -12.89
CA ARG A 10 1.77 -5.95 -12.44
C ARG A 10 1.67 -6.25 -10.96
N ALA A 11 1.42 -5.24 -10.12
CA ALA A 11 1.23 -5.44 -8.68
C ALA A 11 0.03 -6.35 -8.36
N ASN A 12 -1.09 -6.20 -9.07
CA ASN A 12 -2.24 -7.10 -8.94
C ASN A 12 -1.92 -8.53 -9.38
N LEU A 13 -1.13 -8.69 -10.44
CA LEU A 13 -0.66 -10.01 -10.87
C LEU A 13 0.22 -10.67 -9.80
N ASP A 14 1.09 -9.91 -9.14
CA ASP A 14 1.92 -10.42 -8.05
C ASP A 14 1.07 -10.82 -6.84
N LEU A 15 0.06 -10.02 -6.45
CA LEU A 15 -0.92 -10.42 -5.42
C LEU A 15 -1.59 -11.76 -5.74
N VAL A 16 -2.02 -11.97 -6.99
CA VAL A 16 -2.65 -13.23 -7.41
C VAL A 16 -1.68 -14.41 -7.34
N LYS A 17 -0.40 -14.22 -7.72
CA LYS A 17 0.62 -15.29 -7.60
C LYS A 17 0.87 -15.65 -6.13
N TRP A 18 0.94 -14.65 -5.26
CA TRP A 18 1.15 -14.82 -3.83
C TRP A 18 -0.05 -15.49 -3.14
N ALA A 19 -1.27 -15.11 -3.54
CA ALA A 19 -2.50 -15.73 -3.05
C ALA A 19 -2.59 -17.21 -3.44
N ARG A 20 -2.07 -17.59 -4.62
CA ARG A 20 -1.98 -18.98 -5.08
C ARG A 20 -0.85 -19.78 -4.42
N GLY A 21 -0.02 -19.15 -3.59
CA GLY A 21 1.07 -19.82 -2.89
C GLY A 21 2.28 -20.18 -3.76
N ASN A 22 2.39 -19.62 -4.96
CA ASN A 22 3.53 -19.90 -5.86
C ASN A 22 4.85 -19.39 -5.26
N GLN A 23 4.78 -18.27 -4.54
CA GLN A 23 5.89 -17.61 -3.86
C GLN A 23 5.34 -16.87 -2.64
N MET A 24 6.11 -16.76 -1.56
CA MET A 24 5.77 -15.94 -0.40
C MET A 24 6.73 -14.74 -0.37
N PRO A 25 6.23 -13.50 -0.53
CA PRO A 25 7.06 -12.31 -0.42
C PRO A 25 7.44 -12.06 1.05
N GLY A 26 8.41 -11.18 1.26
CA GLY A 26 8.58 -10.57 2.58
C GLY A 26 7.38 -9.68 2.94
N PHE A 27 7.13 -9.46 4.22
CA PHE A 27 6.07 -8.59 4.72
C PHE A 27 6.21 -7.17 4.17
N GLU A 28 7.42 -6.60 4.21
CA GLU A 28 7.69 -5.25 3.73
C GLU A 28 7.47 -5.13 2.21
N GLU A 29 7.92 -6.12 1.45
CA GLU A 29 7.71 -6.20 0.00
C GLU A 29 6.21 -6.32 -0.32
N TYR A 30 5.48 -7.17 0.41
CA TYR A 30 4.05 -7.31 0.25
C TYR A 30 3.31 -6.01 0.52
N VAL A 31 3.65 -5.28 1.60
CA VAL A 31 2.99 -4.02 1.93
C VAL A 31 3.27 -2.96 0.86
N GLU A 32 4.48 -2.91 0.32
CA GLU A 32 4.83 -1.98 -0.78
C GLU A 32 4.05 -2.29 -2.06
N VAL A 33 4.05 -3.55 -2.51
CA VAL A 33 3.33 -3.97 -3.71
C VAL A 33 1.81 -3.89 -3.51
N GLY A 34 1.32 -4.30 -2.35
CA GLY A 34 -0.09 -4.24 -1.97
C GLY A 34 -0.63 -2.81 -1.92
N GLY A 35 0.19 -1.85 -1.45
CA GLY A 35 -0.15 -0.43 -1.51
C GLY A 35 -0.28 0.10 -2.95
N VAL A 36 0.55 -0.39 -3.88
CA VAL A 36 0.39 -0.10 -5.31
C VAL A 36 -0.88 -0.74 -5.87
N ALA A 37 -1.14 -1.99 -5.51
CA ALA A 37 -2.31 -2.75 -5.96
C ALA A 37 -3.65 -2.15 -5.49
N LEU A 38 -3.66 -1.45 -4.35
CA LEU A 38 -4.80 -0.69 -3.81
C LEU A 38 -5.14 0.56 -4.64
N THR A 39 -4.55 0.74 -5.83
CA THR A 39 -4.82 1.85 -6.76
C THR A 39 -4.44 3.25 -6.27
N SER A 40 -3.80 3.39 -5.10
CA SER A 40 -3.58 4.70 -4.45
C SER A 40 -2.90 5.72 -5.37
N TYR A 41 -1.84 5.30 -6.08
CA TYR A 41 -1.12 6.16 -7.02
C TYR A 41 -1.92 6.47 -8.29
N ALA A 42 -2.61 5.47 -8.85
CA ALA A 42 -3.41 5.64 -10.04
C ALA A 42 -4.57 6.61 -9.78
N THR A 43 -5.28 6.45 -8.65
CA THR A 43 -6.38 7.33 -8.25
C THR A 43 -5.94 8.78 -8.11
N LEU A 44 -4.86 9.05 -7.35
CA LEU A 44 -4.31 10.41 -7.23
C LEU A 44 -3.94 10.96 -8.61
N MET A 45 -3.34 10.12 -9.46
CA MET A 45 -2.94 10.54 -10.79
C MET A 45 -4.11 10.97 -11.66
N TYR A 46 -5.19 10.19 -11.68
CA TYR A 46 -6.39 10.51 -12.42
C TYR A 46 -7.13 11.74 -11.85
N SER A 47 -7.07 11.96 -10.53
CA SER A 47 -7.63 13.17 -9.91
C SER A 47 -6.96 14.46 -10.37
N PHE A 48 -5.67 14.42 -10.74
CA PHE A 48 -4.93 15.63 -11.17
C PHE A 48 -5.06 15.96 -12.66
N VAL A 49 -5.56 15.04 -13.49
CA VAL A 49 -5.73 15.28 -14.94
C VAL A 49 -6.67 16.45 -15.24
N GLY A 50 -7.63 16.72 -14.35
CA GLY A 50 -8.58 17.82 -14.49
C GLY A 50 -8.06 19.21 -14.08
N MET A 51 -6.84 19.34 -13.55
CA MET A 51 -6.34 20.59 -12.96
C MET A 51 -5.65 21.54 -13.96
N GLY A 52 -5.74 21.27 -15.26
CA GLY A 52 -5.07 22.02 -16.32
C GLY A 52 -3.68 21.49 -16.65
N GLU A 53 -3.16 21.82 -17.83
CA GLU A 53 -1.97 21.16 -18.41
C GLU A 53 -0.70 21.32 -17.56
N THR A 54 -0.42 22.53 -17.07
CA THR A 54 0.78 22.82 -16.26
C THR A 54 0.72 22.15 -14.89
N ILE A 55 -0.35 22.41 -14.13
CA ILE A 55 -0.54 21.86 -12.77
C ILE A 55 -0.65 20.33 -12.82
N GLY A 56 -1.39 19.80 -13.80
CA GLY A 56 -1.54 18.37 -13.99
C GLY A 56 -0.20 17.66 -14.28
N LYS A 57 0.70 18.30 -15.05
CA LYS A 57 2.04 17.75 -15.32
C LYS A 57 2.94 17.77 -14.09
N GLU A 58 2.96 18.86 -13.33
CA GLU A 58 3.75 18.95 -12.10
C GLU A 58 3.28 17.93 -11.06
N ALA A 59 1.96 17.82 -10.87
CA ALA A 59 1.37 16.82 -10.01
C ALA A 59 1.65 15.39 -10.51
N TYR A 60 1.67 15.16 -11.83
CA TYR A 60 2.06 13.87 -12.42
C TYR A 60 3.48 13.47 -12.05
N GLU A 61 4.45 14.35 -12.28
CA GLU A 61 5.85 14.06 -11.96
C GLU A 61 6.06 13.89 -10.46
N TRP A 62 5.34 14.67 -9.63
CA TRP A 62 5.37 14.50 -8.18
C TRP A 62 4.82 13.14 -7.74
N VAL A 63 3.66 12.67 -8.23
CA VAL A 63 3.16 11.33 -7.86
C VAL A 63 4.09 10.23 -8.38
N ARG A 64 4.63 10.41 -9.59
CA ARG A 64 5.58 9.48 -10.20
C ARG A 64 6.89 9.35 -9.41
N SER A 65 7.33 10.42 -8.73
CA SER A 65 8.52 10.38 -7.87
C SER A 65 8.32 9.57 -6.58
N ARG A 66 7.10 9.05 -6.34
CA ARG A 66 6.73 8.24 -5.16
C ARG A 66 7.13 8.91 -3.84
N PRO A 67 6.64 10.14 -3.57
CA PRO A 67 7.00 10.91 -2.39
C PRO A 67 6.63 10.14 -1.12
N LYS A 68 7.40 10.39 -0.05
CA LYS A 68 7.24 9.71 1.24
C LYS A 68 5.79 9.74 1.71
N LEU A 69 5.12 10.89 1.57
CA LEU A 69 3.70 11.06 1.88
C LEU A 69 2.80 9.99 1.21
N ILE A 70 2.87 9.85 -0.11
CA ILE A 70 2.01 8.90 -0.84
C ILE A 70 2.41 7.46 -0.53
N LYS A 71 3.71 7.16 -0.44
CA LYS A 71 4.19 5.83 -0.03
C LYS A 71 3.63 5.40 1.32
N SER A 72 3.72 6.29 2.30
CA SER A 72 3.18 6.05 3.64
C SER A 72 1.67 5.86 3.63
N LEU A 73 0.92 6.68 2.88
CA LEU A 73 -0.53 6.51 2.75
C LEU A 73 -0.92 5.19 2.08
N ALA A 74 -0.22 4.78 1.03
CA ALA A 74 -0.46 3.50 0.35
C ALA A 74 -0.21 2.32 1.29
N ALA A 75 0.89 2.33 2.05
CA ALA A 75 1.20 1.32 3.06
C ALA A 75 0.12 1.26 4.16
N LYS A 76 -0.30 2.42 4.68
CA LYS A 76 -1.40 2.50 5.66
C LYS A 76 -2.70 1.93 5.10
N GLY A 77 -3.02 2.27 3.85
CA GLY A 77 -4.20 1.74 3.17
C GLY A 77 -4.19 0.21 3.13
N ARG A 78 -3.09 -0.39 2.68
CA ARG A 78 -2.93 -1.85 2.62
C ARG A 78 -3.07 -2.50 4.01
N LEU A 79 -2.38 -1.96 5.01
CA LEU A 79 -2.43 -2.49 6.38
C LEU A 79 -3.83 -2.42 6.98
N MET A 80 -4.55 -1.30 6.79
CA MET A 80 -5.91 -1.14 7.32
C MET A 80 -6.91 -2.09 6.64
N ASP A 81 -6.79 -2.24 5.32
CA ASP A 81 -7.62 -3.14 4.51
C ASP A 81 -7.40 -4.60 4.96
N ASP A 82 -6.14 -5.04 5.07
CA ASP A 82 -5.80 -6.41 5.51
C ASP A 82 -6.20 -6.73 6.95
N ILE A 83 -6.06 -5.77 7.87
CA ILE A 83 -6.53 -5.96 9.26
C ILE A 83 -8.04 -6.19 9.29
N THR A 84 -8.78 -5.47 8.45
CA THR A 84 -10.24 -5.52 8.40
C THR A 84 -10.72 -6.83 7.77
N ASP A 85 -10.08 -7.25 6.68
CA ASP A 85 -10.51 -8.40 5.89
C ASP A 85 -9.88 -9.74 6.30
N PHE A 86 -8.95 -9.73 7.28
CA PHE A 86 -8.16 -10.91 7.65
C PHE A 86 -8.98 -12.21 7.79
N GLU A 87 -10.08 -12.19 8.54
CA GLU A 87 -10.88 -13.41 8.77
C GLU A 87 -11.58 -13.90 7.49
N ASN A 88 -12.03 -12.98 6.63
CA ASN A 88 -12.65 -13.30 5.34
C ASN A 88 -11.60 -13.84 4.35
N ASP A 89 -10.43 -13.23 4.32
CA ASP A 89 -9.31 -13.65 3.48
C ASP A 89 -8.85 -15.08 3.86
N MET A 90 -8.62 -15.33 5.15
CA MET A 90 -8.17 -16.65 5.61
C MET A 90 -9.23 -17.72 5.37
N SER A 91 -10.52 -17.42 5.60
CA SER A 91 -11.62 -18.38 5.38
C SER A 91 -11.89 -18.69 3.90
N SER A 92 -11.62 -17.74 3.00
CA SER A 92 -11.73 -17.94 1.56
C SER A 92 -10.48 -18.59 0.92
N GLY A 93 -9.41 -18.79 1.70
CA GLY A 93 -8.13 -19.32 1.22
C GLY A 93 -7.26 -18.27 0.52
N PHE A 94 -7.63 -16.99 0.58
CA PHE A 94 -6.82 -15.88 0.08
C PHE A 94 -5.67 -15.59 1.04
N ALA A 95 -4.52 -16.24 0.83
CA ALA A 95 -3.39 -16.15 1.76
C ALA A 95 -2.57 -14.85 1.67
N ALA A 96 -2.81 -14.00 0.66
CA ALA A 96 -2.04 -12.79 0.39
C ALA A 96 -2.53 -11.59 1.22
N ASN A 97 -2.24 -11.63 2.52
CA ASN A 97 -2.68 -10.64 3.52
C ASN A 97 -1.50 -10.27 4.44
N ALA A 98 -1.35 -8.98 4.77
CA ALA A 98 -0.27 -8.46 5.60
C ALA A 98 -0.14 -9.17 6.96
N ILE A 99 -1.24 -9.44 7.65
CA ILE A 99 -1.23 -10.10 8.96
C ILE A 99 -0.71 -11.53 8.84
N ASN A 100 -1.19 -12.26 7.83
CA ASN A 100 -0.73 -13.62 7.57
C ASN A 100 0.77 -13.67 7.26
N TYR A 101 1.27 -12.75 6.43
CA TYR A 101 2.69 -12.70 6.09
C TYR A 101 3.56 -12.23 7.25
N TYR A 102 3.09 -11.29 8.07
CA TYR A 102 3.78 -10.89 9.29
C TYR A 102 3.93 -12.07 10.27
N MET A 103 2.83 -12.79 10.52
CA MET A 103 2.84 -13.99 11.37
C MET A 103 3.84 -15.03 10.87
N LYS A 104 3.84 -15.31 9.56
CA LYS A 104 4.74 -16.31 8.96
C LYS A 104 6.20 -15.89 8.96
N GLN A 105 6.49 -14.62 8.72
CA GLN A 105 7.86 -14.10 8.67
C GLN A 105 8.48 -13.99 10.06
N PHE A 106 7.72 -13.50 11.04
CA PHE A 106 8.23 -13.22 12.38
C PHE A 106 7.87 -14.29 13.42
N LEU A 107 7.14 -15.35 13.02
CA LEU A 107 6.72 -16.47 13.87
C LEU A 107 5.95 -16.02 15.12
N VAL A 108 5.06 -15.05 14.94
CA VAL A 108 4.23 -14.46 16.00
C VAL A 108 2.77 -14.85 15.87
N THR A 109 2.00 -14.63 16.93
CA THR A 109 0.54 -14.81 16.94
C THR A 109 -0.17 -13.77 16.07
N LYS A 110 -1.45 -14.03 15.76
CA LYS A 110 -2.30 -13.08 15.03
C LYS A 110 -2.45 -11.76 15.80
N GLU A 111 -2.64 -11.85 17.11
CA GLU A 111 -2.85 -10.71 17.99
C GLU A 111 -1.60 -9.82 18.05
N GLU A 112 -0.41 -10.43 18.12
CA GLU A 112 0.88 -9.72 18.02
C GLU A 112 1.05 -9.05 16.66
N ALA A 113 0.77 -9.76 15.56
CA ALA A 113 0.85 -9.21 14.21
C ALA A 113 -0.09 -8.00 14.00
N ILE A 114 -1.35 -8.11 14.45
CA ILE A 114 -2.33 -7.01 14.40
C ILE A 114 -1.85 -5.82 15.25
N LEU A 115 -1.29 -6.08 16.44
CA LEU A 115 -0.77 -5.04 17.31
C LEU A 115 0.40 -4.29 16.63
N GLU A 116 1.36 -5.01 16.06
CA GLU A 116 2.49 -4.40 15.35
C GLU A 116 2.04 -3.62 14.11
N CYS A 117 1.12 -4.16 13.31
CA CYS A 117 0.58 -3.43 12.15
C CYS A 117 -0.17 -2.15 12.57
N ARG A 118 -0.88 -2.17 13.71
CA ARG A 118 -1.51 -0.96 14.28
C ARG A 118 -0.49 0.07 14.75
N LYS A 119 0.63 -0.35 15.35
CA LYS A 119 1.74 0.56 15.69
C LYS A 119 2.34 1.20 14.44
N MET A 120 2.58 0.41 13.38
CA MET A 120 3.03 0.94 12.08
C MET A 120 2.07 1.99 11.52
N ILE A 121 0.74 1.75 11.59
CA ILE A 121 -0.27 2.74 11.18
C ILE A 121 -0.16 4.04 12.00
N VAL A 122 0.05 3.94 13.31
CA VAL A 122 0.24 5.12 14.18
C VAL A 122 1.49 5.89 13.78
N ASP A 123 2.61 5.22 13.50
CA ASP A 123 3.85 5.88 13.08
C ASP A 123 3.76 6.47 11.67
N ILE A 124 3.01 5.82 10.78
CA ILE A 124 2.65 6.38 9.48
C ILE A 124 1.84 7.68 9.66
N ASN A 125 0.87 7.73 10.58
CA ASN A 125 0.11 8.95 10.83
C ASN A 125 1.01 10.11 11.28
N LYS A 126 2.02 9.84 12.12
CA LYS A 126 3.01 10.85 12.50
C LYS A 126 3.80 11.34 11.28
N THR A 127 4.27 10.40 10.45
CA THR A 127 4.97 10.72 9.20
C THR A 127 4.13 11.58 8.27
N VAL A 128 2.85 11.24 8.08
CA VAL A 128 1.93 12.02 7.24
C VAL A 128 1.78 13.43 7.78
N ASN A 129 1.60 13.59 9.09
CA ASN A 129 1.50 14.91 9.72
C ASN A 129 2.78 15.73 9.52
N GLU A 130 3.97 15.12 9.70
CA GLU A 130 5.24 15.79 9.46
C GLU A 130 5.40 16.24 8.01
N GLU A 131 5.07 15.38 7.04
CA GLU A 131 5.18 15.72 5.62
C GLU A 131 4.21 16.84 5.22
N LEU A 132 2.99 16.86 5.78
CA LEU A 132 2.00 17.91 5.53
C LEU A 132 2.36 19.25 6.20
N LEU A 133 3.02 19.22 7.36
CA LEU A 133 3.49 20.45 8.04
C LEU A 133 4.76 21.03 7.40
N LYS A 134 5.59 20.19 6.75
CA LYS A 134 6.74 20.64 5.97
C LYS A 134 6.35 21.37 4.69
N THR A 135 5.18 21.08 4.12
CA THR A 135 4.67 21.72 2.90
C THR A 135 4.18 23.15 3.07
N THR A 136 4.40 23.79 4.24
CA THR A 136 4.01 25.19 4.53
C THR A 136 5.18 26.17 4.65
N ALA A 137 6.35 25.87 4.07
CA ALA A 137 7.47 26.82 3.99
C ALA A 137 7.77 27.23 2.54
#